data_AF-A0AA95ELJ3-F1
#
_entry.id   AF-A0AA95ELJ3-F1
#
_cell.length_a   1.000
_cell.length_b   1.000
_cell.length_c   1.000
_cell.angle_alpha   90.00
_cell.angle_beta   90.00
_cell.angle_gamma   90.00
#
_symmetry.space_group_name_H-M   'P 1'
#
loop_
_entity.id
_entity.type
_entity.pdbx_description
1 polymer ?
#
loop_
_entity_poly.entity_id
_entity_poly.type
_entity_poly.pdbx_seq_one_letter_code
_entity_poly.pdbx_strand_id
1 'polypeptide(L)'
;MSGSKNTNLLPATAMSRRGALRTMAGALAASVAMPIAAFAQGADPINQVLQSGGGDWSDGFDAASNGAASVRTSAPILSPDTAQAVEYAIQNYTDIVARGGWPMVPADKKLSLGLRDPNVVILRQRLTVSGDLAPGAGNSQTFDSYVDAGLRRFQARHGLPADGVAGQSTINMMNVPADVRLGQLQTNLVRLRSMSGFLGDRYVMINIPAAAIEVVEGGRVISRHTAVVGKVDRPTPVLATKIYRVSFNPNWTVPASIIRKDLIPLMQKSPDYLTKKHIRIYDSAGVEVPPTSIDWHTDQATKGYMFRQDPGDFNSLGSVRISFHNDEQVYMHDTPQKDIFGREQRFDSSGCIRVQNVRQVIGWLLRDTPEFPRARIDQIFKSGEQVNVNPKPEVPLYLQYISAWAMADGVTHFRDDIYNRDGIGQLALQ
;
A
#
# COMPACT_ATOMS: atom_id res chain seq x y z
N MET A 1 -30.83 -62.47 47.60
CA MET A 1 -29.76 -62.75 48.58
C MET A 1 -29.29 -64.18 48.38
N SER A 2 -27.96 -64.39 48.38
CA SER A 2 -27.27 -65.69 48.14
C SER A 2 -27.37 -66.18 46.69
N GLY A 3 -26.35 -66.70 46.01
CA GLY A 3 -25.02 -67.16 46.36
C GLY A 3 -24.56 -68.09 45.23
N SER A 4 -23.31 -67.95 44.78
CA SER A 4 -22.70 -68.72 43.68
C SER A 4 -22.49 -70.20 44.04
N LYS A 5 -22.68 -71.13 43.08
CA LYS A 5 -21.70 -72.20 42.71
C LYS A 5 -22.17 -73.12 41.56
N ASN A 6 -21.20 -73.47 40.71
CA ASN A 6 -21.19 -74.41 39.58
C ASN A 6 -21.65 -75.85 39.92
N THR A 7 -22.15 -76.60 38.92
CA THR A 7 -21.48 -77.78 38.32
C THR A 7 -22.30 -78.50 37.22
N ASN A 8 -21.58 -78.87 36.15
CA ASN A 8 -21.77 -79.85 35.06
C ASN A 8 -23.01 -80.76 34.99
N LEU A 9 -23.45 -81.04 33.74
CA LEU A 9 -23.60 -82.39 33.13
C LEU A 9 -24.08 -82.27 31.65
N LEU A 10 -23.42 -82.98 30.73
CA LEU A 10 -23.90 -83.31 29.36
C LEU A 10 -24.30 -84.80 29.30
N PRO A 11 -25.19 -85.22 28.38
CA PRO A 11 -24.73 -85.94 27.16
C PRO A 11 -25.51 -85.54 25.87
N ALA A 12 -24.86 -85.47 24.69
CA ALA A 12 -24.82 -86.46 23.58
C ALA A 12 -26.20 -86.67 22.87
N THR A 13 -26.42 -86.68 21.55
CA THR A 13 -25.73 -87.15 20.32
C THR A 13 -26.54 -86.62 19.11
N ALA A 14 -26.01 -86.02 18.03
CA ALA A 14 -25.39 -86.58 16.81
C ALA A 14 -26.21 -86.34 15.51
N MET A 15 -25.61 -85.63 14.56
CA MET A 15 -25.64 -85.85 13.08
C MET A 15 -24.53 -84.96 12.47
N SER A 16 -23.32 -85.50 12.23
CA SER A 16 -22.74 -85.96 10.94
C SER A 16 -22.50 -84.86 9.88
N ARG A 17 -21.26 -84.34 9.73
CA ARG A 17 -20.16 -84.69 8.76
C ARG A 17 -20.56 -84.48 7.29
N ARG A 18 -19.90 -83.67 6.44
CA ARG A 18 -18.47 -83.35 6.14
C ARG A 18 -18.39 -81.92 5.56
N GLY A 19 -17.36 -81.08 5.62
CA GLY A 19 -15.97 -81.18 6.08
C GLY A 19 -14.94 -80.95 4.95
N ALA A 20 -14.44 -79.71 4.77
CA ALA A 20 -13.04 -79.30 4.43
C ALA A 20 -12.99 -77.78 4.04
N LEU A 21 -12.42 -76.88 4.88
CA LEU A 21 -11.02 -76.35 4.92
C LEU A 21 -10.70 -75.42 3.70
N ARG A 22 -10.13 -74.21 3.78
CA ARG A 22 -9.20 -73.58 4.74
C ARG A 22 -9.06 -72.04 4.47
N THR A 23 -9.04 -71.27 5.57
CA THR A 23 -8.19 -70.08 5.92
C THR A 23 -8.00 -68.83 5.02
N MET A 24 -8.51 -67.71 5.59
CA MET A 24 -7.88 -66.40 5.91
C MET A 24 -7.32 -65.42 4.87
N ALA A 25 -7.79 -64.17 5.08
CA ALA A 25 -7.10 -62.87 5.09
C ALA A 25 -7.25 -61.97 3.86
N GLY A 26 -7.77 -60.75 4.10
CA GLY A 26 -7.73 -59.63 3.15
C GLY A 26 -8.84 -58.63 3.40
N ALA A 27 -8.64 -57.74 4.38
CA ALA A 27 -9.50 -56.57 4.60
C ALA A 27 -9.28 -55.52 3.50
N LEU A 28 -10.35 -54.99 2.92
CA LEU A 28 -10.37 -53.69 2.23
C LEU A 28 -11.78 -53.10 2.40
N ALA A 29 -11.86 -52.06 3.23
CA ALA A 29 -13.07 -51.26 3.44
C ALA A 29 -13.25 -50.31 2.26
N ALA A 30 -14.42 -50.37 1.62
CA ALA A 30 -14.83 -49.48 0.56
C ALA A 30 -15.30 -48.13 1.13
N SER A 31 -14.68 -47.04 0.68
CA SER A 31 -15.18 -45.67 0.85
C SER A 31 -16.20 -45.35 -0.25
N VAL A 32 -17.34 -44.81 0.17
CA VAL A 32 -18.44 -44.38 -0.71
C VAL A 32 -18.07 -43.05 -1.36
N ALA A 33 -18.12 -43.01 -2.69
CA ALA A 33 -17.95 -41.82 -3.51
C ALA A 33 -19.28 -41.07 -3.69
N MET A 34 -19.24 -39.73 -3.59
CA MET A 34 -20.26 -38.84 -4.15
C MET A 34 -19.62 -37.99 -5.26
N PRO A 35 -20.29 -37.75 -6.40
CA PRO A 35 -19.71 -37.02 -7.52
C PRO A 35 -19.92 -35.51 -7.36
N ILE A 36 -18.84 -34.74 -7.47
CA ILE A 36 -18.93 -33.29 -7.72
C ILE A 36 -18.84 -33.11 -9.24
N ALA A 37 -19.92 -32.60 -9.83
CA ALA A 37 -19.98 -32.25 -11.24
C ALA A 37 -19.01 -31.10 -11.56
N ALA A 38 -18.22 -31.31 -12.61
CA ALA A 38 -17.31 -30.33 -13.17
C ALA A 38 -18.08 -29.30 -14.01
N PHE A 39 -17.92 -28.01 -13.70
CA PHE A 39 -18.06 -26.93 -14.69
C PHE A 39 -16.69 -26.30 -14.88
N ALA A 40 -15.97 -26.82 -15.88
CA ALA A 40 -14.82 -26.16 -16.47
C ALA A 40 -15.31 -25.34 -17.67
N GLN A 41 -15.25 -24.02 -17.55
CA GLN A 41 -15.04 -23.13 -18.69
C GLN A 41 -13.87 -22.22 -18.32
N GLY A 42 -12.68 -22.65 -18.71
CA GLY A 42 -11.46 -21.87 -18.59
C GLY A 42 -11.46 -20.79 -19.66
N ALA A 43 -11.49 -19.53 -19.23
CA ALA A 43 -10.97 -18.43 -20.03
C ALA A 43 -9.46 -18.40 -19.81
N ASP A 44 -8.71 -18.66 -20.88
CA ASP A 44 -7.25 -18.66 -20.88
C ASP A 44 -6.74 -17.21 -20.66
N PRO A 45 -6.07 -16.90 -19.53
CA PRO A 45 -5.67 -15.53 -19.18
C PRO A 45 -4.72 -14.90 -20.21
N ILE A 46 -4.06 -15.74 -21.03
CA ILE A 46 -3.12 -15.31 -22.06
C ILE A 46 -3.83 -14.66 -23.24
N ASN A 47 -5.04 -15.11 -23.60
CA ASN A 47 -5.80 -14.53 -24.71
C ASN A 47 -6.41 -13.17 -24.38
N GLN A 48 -6.62 -12.84 -23.10
CA GLN A 48 -7.09 -11.53 -22.68
C GLN A 48 -5.99 -10.46 -22.73
N VAL A 49 -4.72 -10.87 -22.59
CA VAL A 49 -3.54 -10.00 -22.71
C VAL A 49 -3.16 -9.75 -24.17
N LEU A 50 -3.44 -10.70 -25.06
CA LEU A 50 -3.15 -10.55 -26.50
C LEU A 50 -4.15 -9.65 -27.24
N GLN A 51 -5.31 -9.34 -26.65
CA GLN A 51 -6.31 -8.42 -27.24
C GLN A 51 -6.09 -6.94 -26.87
N SER A 52 -5.17 -6.62 -25.96
CA SER A 52 -4.79 -5.23 -25.62
C SER A 52 -3.59 -4.71 -26.43
N GLY A 53 -3.25 -5.34 -27.54
CA GLY A 53 -2.14 -4.94 -28.40
C GLY A 53 -2.50 -3.82 -29.37
N GLY A 54 -2.29 -2.56 -28.95
CA GLY A 54 -2.26 -1.43 -29.88
C GLY A 54 -2.35 -0.06 -29.21
N GLY A 55 -1.20 0.54 -28.83
CA GLY A 55 -1.17 1.95 -28.46
C GLY A 55 0.06 2.42 -27.69
N ASP A 56 1.06 2.91 -28.42
CA ASP A 56 2.02 3.98 -28.09
C ASP A 56 3.05 3.81 -26.93
N TRP A 57 4.28 4.25 -27.22
CA TRP A 57 5.53 3.95 -26.50
C TRP A 57 5.70 4.63 -25.12
N SER A 58 4.65 5.23 -24.54
CA SER A 58 4.68 5.89 -23.21
C SER A 58 4.09 5.04 -22.07
N ASP A 59 3.37 3.96 -22.38
CA ASP A 59 2.65 3.15 -21.38
C ASP A 59 3.55 2.18 -20.59
N GLY A 60 4.82 2.02 -20.99
CA GLY A 60 5.76 1.10 -20.35
C GLY A 60 6.08 1.42 -18.89
N PHE A 61 6.00 2.70 -18.50
CA PHE A 61 6.23 3.12 -17.10
C PHE A 61 4.95 3.02 -16.25
N ASP A 62 3.77 3.09 -16.89
CA ASP A 62 2.47 3.02 -16.22
C ASP A 62 2.03 1.56 -15.94
N ALA A 63 2.53 0.59 -16.72
CA ALA A 63 2.22 -0.84 -16.55
C ALA A 63 3.20 -1.59 -15.62
N ALA A 64 4.39 -1.05 -15.33
CA ALA A 64 5.47 -1.78 -14.67
C ALA A 64 5.73 -1.29 -13.24
N SER A 65 4.91 -1.75 -12.29
CA SER A 65 5.36 -1.94 -10.90
C SER A 65 4.64 -3.11 -10.23
N ASN A 66 4.68 -4.28 -10.87
CA ASN A 66 4.44 -5.55 -10.16
C ASN A 66 5.69 -5.92 -9.33
N GLY A 67 6.03 -5.07 -8.36
CA GLY A 67 7.02 -5.40 -7.34
C GLY A 67 6.35 -6.27 -6.27
N ALA A 68 6.66 -7.57 -6.31
CA ALA A 68 6.32 -8.61 -5.31
C ALA A 68 4.87 -8.65 -4.82
N ALA A 69 4.10 -9.64 -5.30
CA ALA A 69 2.78 -10.07 -4.78
C ALA A 69 2.26 -9.21 -3.61
N SER A 70 1.77 -8.01 -3.93
CA SER A 70 1.04 -7.21 -2.97
C SER A 70 -0.08 -8.11 -2.48
N VAL A 71 -0.20 -8.27 -1.17
CA VAL A 71 -1.25 -9.09 -0.57
C VAL A 71 -2.59 -8.62 -1.16
N ARG A 72 -3.14 -9.40 -2.09
CA ARG A 72 -4.17 -8.97 -3.05
C ARG A 72 -5.56 -9.08 -2.44
N THR A 73 -5.76 -8.46 -1.29
CA THR A 73 -7.10 -8.30 -0.76
C THR A 73 -7.82 -7.19 -1.53
N SER A 74 -9.05 -7.46 -1.95
CA SER A 74 -9.95 -6.43 -2.49
C SER A 74 -10.65 -5.64 -1.39
N ALA A 75 -10.44 -5.98 -0.11
CA ALA A 75 -11.01 -5.23 1.00
C ALA A 75 -10.26 -3.89 1.17
N PRO A 76 -10.99 -2.78 1.40
CA PRO A 76 -10.36 -1.49 1.69
C PRO A 76 -9.83 -1.46 3.13
N ILE A 77 -8.76 -0.68 3.34
CA ILE A 77 -8.16 -0.49 4.68
C ILE A 77 -9.18 0.12 5.64
N LEU A 78 -10.00 1.06 5.17
CA LEU A 78 -11.11 1.59 5.96
C LEU A 78 -12.32 0.69 5.78
N SER A 79 -12.41 -0.34 6.63
CA SER A 79 -13.55 -1.25 6.69
C SER A 79 -13.74 -1.80 8.11
N PRO A 80 -14.96 -2.24 8.47
CA PRO A 80 -15.20 -2.99 9.70
C PRO A 80 -14.32 -4.25 9.80
N ASP A 81 -14.14 -4.97 8.69
CA ASP A 81 -13.35 -6.20 8.63
C ASP A 81 -11.87 -5.95 9.00
N THR A 82 -11.30 -4.83 8.54
CA THR A 82 -9.93 -4.44 8.90
C THR A 82 -9.81 -4.14 10.39
N ALA A 83 -10.81 -3.49 11.02
CA ALA A 83 -10.77 -3.25 12.46
C ALA A 83 -10.80 -4.58 13.24
N GLN A 84 -11.64 -5.53 12.84
CA GLN A 84 -11.69 -6.86 13.46
C GLN A 84 -10.38 -7.65 13.23
N ALA A 85 -9.81 -7.60 12.03
CA ALA A 85 -8.52 -8.23 11.75
C ALA A 85 -7.39 -7.65 12.62
N VAL A 86 -7.42 -6.33 12.89
CA VAL A 86 -6.46 -5.69 13.80
C VAL A 86 -6.65 -6.16 15.24
N GLU A 87 -7.87 -6.42 15.71
CA GLU A 87 -8.10 -7.00 17.05
C GLU A 87 -7.45 -8.38 17.19
N TYR A 88 -7.59 -9.25 16.18
CA TYR A 88 -6.88 -10.54 16.14
C TYR A 88 -5.36 -10.36 16.08
N ALA A 89 -4.87 -9.40 15.29
CA ALA A 89 -3.44 -9.09 15.25
C ALA A 89 -2.92 -8.61 16.62
N ILE A 90 -3.69 -7.81 17.35
CA ILE A 90 -3.35 -7.38 18.72
C ILE A 90 -3.25 -8.57 19.67
N GLN A 91 -4.15 -9.56 19.58
CA GLN A 91 -4.06 -10.79 20.37
C GLN A 91 -2.77 -11.56 20.03
N ASN A 92 -2.49 -11.77 18.74
CA ASN A 92 -1.28 -12.45 18.28
C ASN A 92 0.00 -11.74 18.76
N TYR A 93 0.04 -10.41 18.68
CA TYR A 93 1.20 -9.62 19.11
C TYR A 93 1.34 -9.57 20.63
N THR A 94 0.23 -9.63 21.37
CA THR A 94 0.24 -9.78 22.84
C THR A 94 0.90 -11.09 23.24
N ASP A 95 0.56 -12.19 22.56
CA ASP A 95 1.19 -13.50 22.80
C ASP A 95 2.68 -13.50 22.46
N ILE A 96 3.08 -12.85 21.36
CA ILE A 96 4.50 -12.68 21.01
C ILE A 96 5.24 -11.93 22.12
N VAL A 97 4.69 -10.82 22.61
CA VAL A 97 5.27 -10.04 23.71
C VAL A 97 5.36 -10.88 24.98
N ALA A 98 4.31 -11.62 25.34
CA ALA A 98 4.29 -12.47 26.53
C ALA A 98 5.34 -13.60 26.48
N ARG A 99 5.76 -14.03 25.28
CA ARG A 99 6.84 -15.01 25.08
C ARG A 99 8.24 -14.40 25.01
N GLY A 100 8.39 -13.10 25.28
CA GLY A 100 9.67 -12.38 25.25
C GLY A 100 10.00 -11.70 23.91
N GLY A 101 9.03 -11.59 23.00
CA GLY A 101 9.19 -10.91 21.71
C GLY A 101 9.84 -11.77 20.63
N TRP A 102 10.65 -11.14 19.77
CA TRP A 102 11.40 -11.79 18.71
C TRP A 102 12.90 -11.47 18.82
N PRO A 103 13.78 -12.34 18.30
CA PRO A 103 15.21 -12.11 18.37
C PRO A 103 15.64 -10.92 17.51
N MET A 104 16.69 -10.22 17.95
CA MET A 104 17.33 -9.14 17.21
C MET A 104 18.25 -9.70 16.14
N VAL A 105 18.01 -9.33 14.89
CA VAL A 105 18.87 -9.71 13.76
C VAL A 105 20.11 -8.81 13.77
N PRO A 106 21.33 -9.36 13.84
CA PRO A 106 22.55 -8.55 13.80
C PRO A 106 22.67 -7.74 12.49
N ALA A 107 23.07 -6.48 12.61
CA ALA A 107 23.21 -5.53 11.49
C ALA A 107 24.66 -5.40 10.99
N ASP A 108 25.54 -6.30 11.40
CA ASP A 108 26.97 -6.31 11.06
C ASP A 108 27.22 -6.71 9.61
N LYS A 109 26.26 -7.36 8.96
CA LYS A 109 26.41 -7.85 7.58
C LYS A 109 25.08 -7.94 6.83
N LYS A 110 25.12 -7.58 5.56
CA LYS A 110 24.02 -7.79 4.62
C LYS A 110 23.82 -9.28 4.35
N LEU A 111 22.58 -9.77 4.50
CA LEU A 111 22.20 -11.16 4.21
C LEU A 111 21.37 -11.23 2.91
N SER A 112 21.68 -12.18 2.03
CA SER A 112 20.98 -12.38 0.76
C SER A 112 21.14 -13.82 0.25
N LEU A 113 20.33 -14.20 -0.74
CA LEU A 113 20.31 -15.53 -1.34
C LEU A 113 21.71 -16.09 -1.64
N GLY A 114 21.94 -17.33 -1.21
CA GLY A 114 23.20 -18.06 -1.39
C GLY A 114 24.25 -17.83 -0.29
N LEU A 115 24.09 -16.82 0.55
CA LEU A 115 25.00 -16.58 1.68
C LEU A 115 24.89 -17.70 2.73
N ARG A 116 26.03 -18.13 3.27
CA ARG A 116 26.08 -18.97 4.48
C ARG A 116 26.65 -18.17 5.64
N ASP A 117 25.87 -18.01 6.69
CA ASP A 117 26.22 -17.20 7.84
C ASP A 117 25.40 -17.59 9.10
N PRO A 118 25.98 -17.61 10.32
CA PRO A 118 25.21 -17.85 11.54
C PRO A 118 24.02 -16.90 11.73
N ASN A 119 24.11 -15.66 11.24
CA ASN A 119 23.02 -14.68 11.35
C ASN A 119 21.76 -15.10 10.57
N VAL A 120 21.88 -16.00 9.59
CA VAL A 120 20.72 -16.56 8.88
C VAL A 120 19.82 -17.37 9.81
N VAL A 121 20.39 -18.03 10.82
CA VAL A 121 19.60 -18.78 11.82
C VAL A 121 18.72 -17.83 12.63
N ILE A 122 19.28 -16.68 13.03
CA ILE A 122 18.55 -15.63 13.76
C ILE A 122 17.46 -15.03 12.87
N LEU A 123 17.78 -14.73 11.60
CA LEU A 123 16.82 -14.23 10.63
C LEU A 123 15.65 -15.21 10.42
N ARG A 124 15.92 -16.51 10.32
CA ARG A 124 14.88 -17.55 10.22
C ARG A 124 13.96 -17.53 11.43
N GLN A 125 14.52 -17.49 12.64
CA GLN A 125 13.73 -17.40 13.87
C GLN A 125 12.87 -16.14 13.87
N ARG A 126 13.45 -14.98 13.53
CA ARG A 126 12.74 -13.70 13.45
C ARG A 126 11.56 -13.75 12.48
N LEU A 127 11.76 -14.28 11.27
CA LEU A 127 10.73 -14.43 10.25
C LEU A 127 9.67 -15.48 10.62
N THR A 128 10.06 -16.53 11.37
CA THR A 128 9.11 -17.55 11.84
C THR A 128 8.18 -16.98 12.90
N VAL A 129 8.70 -16.21 13.86
CA VAL A 129 7.89 -15.58 14.92
C VAL A 129 6.86 -14.60 14.33
N SER A 130 7.20 -13.89 13.25
CA SER A 130 6.26 -13.00 12.57
C SER A 130 5.40 -13.65 11.48
N GLY A 131 5.51 -14.97 11.29
CA GLY A 131 4.70 -15.70 10.30
C GLY A 131 5.14 -15.51 8.84
N ASP A 132 6.28 -14.88 8.59
CA ASP A 132 6.83 -14.70 7.24
C ASP A 132 7.52 -15.97 6.70
N LEU A 133 7.94 -16.85 7.61
CA LEU A 133 8.53 -18.16 7.33
C LEU A 133 7.75 -19.26 8.07
N ALA A 134 7.50 -20.39 7.39
CA ALA A 134 6.76 -21.49 7.98
C ALA A 134 7.52 -22.11 9.18
N PRO A 135 6.81 -22.51 10.26
CA PRO A 135 7.40 -23.28 11.34
C PRO A 135 8.06 -24.56 10.80
N GLY A 136 9.23 -24.91 11.32
CA GLY A 136 9.95 -26.12 10.89
C GLY A 136 10.80 -25.96 9.63
N ALA A 137 10.99 -24.76 9.10
CA ALA A 137 11.91 -24.47 7.98
C ALA A 137 13.42 -24.73 8.28
N GLY A 138 13.73 -25.37 9.41
CA GLY A 138 15.07 -25.75 9.85
C GLY A 138 15.94 -24.59 10.33
N ASN A 139 17.10 -24.94 10.90
CA ASN A 139 18.10 -23.99 11.42
C ASN A 139 19.34 -23.91 10.51
N SER A 140 19.12 -23.97 9.19
CA SER A 140 20.21 -23.87 8.22
C SER A 140 20.86 -22.48 8.28
N GLN A 141 22.19 -22.45 8.24
CA GLN A 141 22.96 -21.21 8.11
C GLN A 141 22.93 -20.67 6.67
N THR A 142 22.37 -21.40 5.72
CA THR A 142 22.25 -20.95 4.33
C THR A 142 20.99 -20.11 4.15
N PHE A 143 21.16 -18.94 3.56
CA PHE A 143 20.09 -18.10 3.05
C PHE A 143 19.58 -18.73 1.75
N ASP A 144 18.57 -19.57 1.86
CA ASP A 144 17.96 -20.29 0.76
C ASP A 144 16.74 -19.55 0.18
N SER A 145 16.07 -20.19 -0.78
CA SER A 145 14.87 -19.65 -1.41
C SER A 145 13.69 -19.47 -0.45
N TYR A 146 13.62 -20.24 0.64
CA TYR A 146 12.56 -20.08 1.64
C TYR A 146 12.78 -18.80 2.46
N VAL A 147 14.02 -18.54 2.88
CA VAL A 147 14.38 -17.28 3.57
C VAL A 147 14.21 -16.09 2.64
N ASP A 148 14.62 -16.18 1.37
CA ASP A 148 14.40 -15.13 0.37
C ASP A 148 12.91 -14.81 0.23
N ALA A 149 12.06 -15.83 0.03
CA ALA A 149 10.62 -15.65 -0.09
C ALA A 149 9.99 -15.05 1.19
N GLY A 150 10.39 -15.54 2.37
CA GLY A 150 9.91 -14.99 3.65
C GLY A 150 10.35 -13.54 3.86
N LEU A 151 11.59 -13.21 3.51
CA LEU A 151 12.11 -11.87 3.60
C LEU A 151 11.38 -10.89 2.67
N ARG A 152 11.09 -11.30 1.43
CA ARG A 152 10.32 -10.48 0.49
C ARG A 152 8.90 -10.21 0.99
N ARG A 153 8.26 -11.19 1.63
CA ARG A 153 6.96 -10.99 2.30
C ARG A 153 7.06 -9.98 3.43
N PHE A 154 8.08 -10.10 4.28
CA PHE A 154 8.37 -9.14 5.35
C PHE A 154 8.56 -7.73 4.77
N GLN A 155 9.43 -7.57 3.77
CA GLN A 155 9.69 -6.28 3.14
C GLN A 155 8.41 -5.67 2.56
N ALA A 156 7.64 -6.45 1.80
CA ALA A 156 6.39 -5.99 1.18
C ALA A 156 5.36 -5.52 2.23
N ARG A 157 5.13 -6.28 3.30
CA ARG A 157 4.15 -5.89 4.33
C ARG A 157 4.61 -4.70 5.18
N HIS A 158 5.91 -4.38 5.18
CA HIS A 158 6.47 -3.19 5.81
C HIS A 158 6.65 -1.99 4.86
N GLY A 159 6.32 -2.13 3.58
CA GLY A 159 6.44 -1.04 2.59
C GLY A 159 7.86 -0.79 2.10
N LEU A 160 8.77 -1.74 2.33
CA LEU A 160 10.13 -1.73 1.82
C LEU A 160 10.19 -2.34 0.40
N PRO A 161 11.22 -2.02 -0.40
CA PRO A 161 11.51 -2.76 -1.63
C PRO A 161 11.68 -4.25 -1.32
N ALA A 162 10.88 -5.10 -1.96
CA ALA A 162 10.90 -6.55 -1.75
C ALA A 162 12.01 -7.22 -2.57
N ASP A 163 13.26 -6.80 -2.37
CA ASP A 163 14.45 -7.21 -3.11
C ASP A 163 15.11 -8.50 -2.59
N GLY A 164 14.63 -9.04 -1.45
CA GLY A 164 15.18 -10.25 -0.83
C GLY A 164 16.54 -10.05 -0.16
N VAL A 165 16.89 -8.79 0.13
CA VAL A 165 18.13 -8.41 0.78
C VAL A 165 17.87 -7.86 2.18
N ALA A 166 18.42 -8.51 3.20
CA ALA A 166 18.41 -7.98 4.56
C ALA A 166 19.55 -6.97 4.72
N GLY A 167 19.33 -5.76 4.18
CA GLY A 167 20.18 -4.59 4.38
C GLY A 167 19.78 -3.79 5.62
N GLN A 168 20.44 -2.65 5.84
CA GLN A 168 20.23 -1.84 7.05
C GLN A 168 18.77 -1.44 7.28
N SER A 169 18.04 -0.96 6.26
CA SER A 169 16.63 -0.54 6.42
C SER A 169 15.73 -1.72 6.79
N THR A 170 15.93 -2.87 6.14
CA THR A 170 15.19 -4.10 6.45
C THR A 170 15.49 -4.59 7.87
N ILE A 171 16.76 -4.59 8.29
CA ILE A 171 17.14 -5.03 9.64
C ILE A 171 16.61 -4.06 10.70
N ASN A 172 16.67 -2.75 10.48
CA ASN A 172 16.07 -1.76 11.39
C ASN A 172 14.57 -2.01 11.55
N MET A 173 13.85 -2.25 10.46
CA MET A 173 12.41 -2.55 10.46
C MET A 173 12.08 -3.86 11.21
N MET A 174 12.93 -4.88 11.07
CA MET A 174 12.80 -6.17 11.80
C MET A 174 13.01 -6.01 13.30
N ASN A 175 13.97 -5.16 13.66
CA ASN A 175 14.44 -4.98 15.03
C ASN A 175 13.62 -3.98 15.83
N VAL A 176 12.54 -3.43 15.27
CA VAL A 176 11.52 -2.75 16.07
C VAL A 176 10.94 -3.75 17.08
N PRO A 177 10.95 -3.45 18.39
CA PRO A 177 10.45 -4.35 19.43
C PRO A 177 8.98 -4.75 19.27
N ALA A 178 8.60 -5.92 19.81
CA ALA A 178 7.25 -6.46 19.66
C ALA A 178 6.18 -5.67 20.43
N ASP A 179 6.53 -5.19 21.61
CA ASP A 179 5.70 -4.30 22.44
C ASP A 179 5.44 -2.95 21.76
N VAL A 180 6.45 -2.43 21.05
CA VAL A 180 6.31 -1.22 20.22
C VAL A 180 5.31 -1.45 19.08
N ARG A 181 5.42 -2.58 18.37
CA ARG A 181 4.46 -2.94 17.30
C ARG A 181 3.05 -3.21 17.83
N LEU A 182 2.94 -3.81 19.02
CA LEU A 182 1.67 -3.98 19.71
C LEU A 182 1.02 -2.63 20.02
N GLY A 183 1.79 -1.68 20.58
CA GLY A 183 1.33 -0.30 20.79
C GLY A 183 0.91 0.38 19.49
N GLN A 184 1.67 0.18 18.41
CA GLN A 184 1.33 0.70 17.08
C GLN A 184 -0.04 0.18 16.59
N LEU A 185 -0.31 -1.12 16.74
CA LEU A 185 -1.60 -1.72 16.39
C LEU A 185 -2.74 -1.16 17.25
N GLN A 186 -2.53 -1.03 18.56
CA GLN A 186 -3.52 -0.49 19.49
C GLN A 186 -3.91 0.95 19.13
N THR A 187 -2.91 1.81 18.84
CA THR A 187 -3.16 3.18 18.40
C THR A 187 -3.96 3.23 17.09
N ASN A 188 -3.60 2.38 16.12
CA ASN A 188 -4.30 2.38 14.83
C ASN A 188 -5.68 1.71 14.86
N LEU A 189 -5.94 0.79 15.79
CA LEU A 189 -7.29 0.25 15.99
C LEU A 189 -8.29 1.36 16.32
N VAL A 190 -7.91 2.34 17.14
CA VAL A 190 -8.76 3.51 17.46
C VAL A 190 -9.08 4.31 16.19
N ARG A 191 -8.06 4.58 15.36
CA ARG A 191 -8.22 5.33 14.09
C ARG A 191 -9.07 4.57 13.06
N LEU A 192 -8.94 3.26 13.00
CA LEU A 192 -9.73 2.40 12.12
C LEU A 192 -11.20 2.35 12.57
N ARG A 193 -11.45 2.18 13.87
CA ARG A 193 -12.81 2.22 14.45
C ARG A 193 -13.50 3.56 14.25
N SER A 194 -12.77 4.69 14.28
CA SER A 194 -13.37 5.99 13.97
C SER A 194 -13.80 6.13 12.51
N MET A 195 -13.32 5.25 11.62
CA MET A 195 -13.60 5.24 10.18
C MET A 195 -14.33 3.98 9.69
N SER A 196 -14.87 3.16 10.60
CA SER A 196 -15.54 1.90 10.23
C SER A 196 -17.02 2.07 9.87
N GLY A 197 -17.52 3.31 9.82
CA GLY A 197 -18.88 3.61 9.37
C GLY A 197 -19.04 3.53 7.85
N PHE A 198 -20.23 3.88 7.35
CA PHE A 198 -20.46 3.99 5.90
C PHE A 198 -19.73 5.22 5.32
N LEU A 199 -18.77 4.98 4.43
CA LEU A 199 -17.93 6.00 3.80
C LEU A 199 -18.43 6.40 2.39
N GLY A 200 -19.62 5.93 2.00
CA GLY A 200 -20.14 6.03 0.64
C GLY A 200 -19.81 4.80 -0.20
N ASP A 201 -20.62 4.56 -1.23
CA ASP A 201 -20.41 3.44 -2.16
C ASP A 201 -19.21 3.64 -3.08
N ARG A 202 -18.71 4.87 -3.18
CA ARG A 202 -17.65 5.27 -4.10
C ARG A 202 -16.79 6.36 -3.47
N TYR A 203 -15.51 6.09 -3.21
CA TYR A 203 -14.61 7.06 -2.58
C TYR A 203 -13.13 6.82 -2.93
N VAL A 204 -12.30 7.81 -2.63
CA VAL A 204 -10.84 7.70 -2.67
C VAL A 204 -10.32 7.75 -1.23
N MET A 205 -9.40 6.85 -0.89
CA MET A 205 -8.69 6.85 0.39
C MET A 205 -7.20 7.01 0.14
N ILE A 206 -6.55 7.87 0.90
CA ILE A 206 -5.10 8.04 0.90
C ILE A 206 -4.59 7.64 2.28
N ASN A 207 -3.77 6.60 2.34
CA ASN A 207 -3.05 6.25 3.55
C ASN A 207 -1.69 6.95 3.54
N ILE A 208 -1.58 8.02 4.33
CA ILE A 208 -0.43 8.93 4.36
C ILE A 208 0.89 8.19 4.67
N PRO A 209 1.06 7.48 5.81
CA PRO A 209 2.31 6.79 6.13
C PRO A 209 2.63 5.65 5.16
N ALA A 210 1.64 5.07 4.48
CA ALA A 210 1.87 4.08 3.44
C ALA A 210 2.22 4.69 2.06
N ALA A 211 2.02 6.00 1.90
CA ALA A 211 2.09 6.70 0.63
C ALA A 211 1.34 5.92 -0.48
N ALA A 212 0.10 5.54 -0.17
CA ALA A 212 -0.73 4.68 -1.01
C ALA A 212 -2.15 5.23 -1.12
N ILE A 213 -2.78 5.00 -2.28
CA ILE A 213 -4.13 5.43 -2.59
C ILE A 213 -4.97 4.19 -2.91
N GLU A 214 -6.16 4.10 -2.33
CA GLU A 214 -7.18 3.13 -2.69
C GLU A 214 -8.36 3.85 -3.34
N VAL A 215 -8.74 3.38 -4.54
CA VAL A 215 -9.99 3.78 -5.20
C VAL A 215 -11.01 2.69 -4.89
N VAL A 216 -12.06 3.04 -4.15
CA VAL A 216 -13.01 2.09 -3.59
C VAL A 216 -14.38 2.27 -4.21
N GLU A 217 -15.00 1.17 -4.59
CA GLU A 217 -16.37 1.12 -5.11
C GLU A 217 -17.09 -0.15 -4.65
N GLY A 218 -18.34 -0.02 -4.21
CA GLY A 218 -19.16 -1.16 -3.77
C GLY A 218 -18.50 -1.96 -2.63
N GLY A 219 -17.81 -1.28 -1.72
CA GLY A 219 -17.08 -1.89 -0.60
C GLY A 219 -15.81 -2.65 -1.02
N ARG A 220 -15.31 -2.47 -2.25
CA ARG A 220 -14.12 -3.15 -2.77
C ARG A 220 -13.13 -2.17 -3.38
N VAL A 221 -11.84 -2.44 -3.22
CA VAL A 221 -10.77 -1.69 -3.87
C VAL A 221 -10.72 -2.05 -5.35
N ILE A 222 -11.01 -1.08 -6.21
CA ILE A 222 -10.99 -1.21 -7.67
C ILE A 222 -9.59 -1.00 -8.24
N SER A 223 -8.83 -0.07 -7.65
CA SER A 223 -7.43 0.14 -8.01
C SER A 223 -6.64 0.70 -6.83
N ARG A 224 -5.33 0.43 -6.84
CA ARG A 224 -4.37 1.00 -5.89
C ARG A 224 -3.30 1.76 -6.65
N HIS A 225 -2.85 2.87 -6.08
CA HIS A 225 -1.83 3.73 -6.68
C HIS A 225 -0.78 4.11 -5.64
N THR A 226 0.46 4.24 -6.08
CA THR A 226 1.54 4.80 -5.26
C THR A 226 1.39 6.32 -5.20
N ALA A 227 1.60 6.89 -4.01
CA ALA A 227 1.63 8.32 -3.80
C ALA A 227 3.04 8.81 -3.43
N VAL A 228 3.25 10.12 -3.56
CA VAL A 228 4.26 10.87 -2.80
C VAL A 228 3.53 11.92 -1.98
N VAL A 229 3.78 11.93 -0.67
CA VAL A 229 3.12 12.82 0.29
C VAL A 229 4.11 13.82 0.90
N GLY A 230 3.62 14.66 1.82
CA GLY A 230 4.37 15.75 2.44
C GLY A 230 5.63 15.30 3.17
N LYS A 231 6.64 16.18 3.21
CA LYS A 231 7.80 16.06 4.10
C LYS A 231 7.38 16.19 5.56
N VAL A 232 8.26 15.77 6.47
CA VAL A 232 8.05 15.90 7.92
C VAL A 232 7.81 17.36 8.34
N ASP A 233 8.52 18.32 7.73
CA ASP A 233 8.38 19.76 8.00
C ASP A 233 7.20 20.43 7.27
N ARG A 234 6.50 19.68 6.41
CA ARG A 234 5.36 20.12 5.58
C ARG A 234 4.38 18.96 5.39
N PRO A 235 3.75 18.48 6.47
CA PRO A 235 3.00 17.25 6.46
C PRO A 235 1.75 17.36 5.59
N THR A 236 1.37 16.25 4.95
CA THR A 236 0.04 16.12 4.35
C THR A 236 -1.01 16.06 5.48
N PRO A 237 -2.09 16.87 5.40
CA PRO A 237 -3.12 16.94 6.45
C PRO A 237 -3.98 15.67 6.47
N VAL A 238 -4.55 15.36 7.64
CA VAL A 238 -5.56 14.31 7.80
C VAL A 238 -6.93 14.95 7.64
N LEU A 239 -7.70 14.50 6.65
CA LEU A 239 -8.94 15.16 6.22
C LEU A 239 -9.99 14.13 5.78
N ALA A 240 -11.26 14.44 6.07
CA ALA A 240 -12.42 13.83 5.41
C ALA A 240 -13.11 14.93 4.60
N THR A 241 -13.05 14.83 3.27
CA THR A 241 -13.45 15.89 2.35
C THR A 241 -14.03 15.32 1.05
N LYS A 242 -14.23 16.15 0.04
CA LYS A 242 -14.72 15.75 -1.28
C LYS A 242 -13.90 16.37 -2.41
N ILE A 243 -13.65 15.57 -3.44
CA ILE A 243 -13.06 15.98 -4.71
C ILE A 243 -14.14 16.68 -5.53
N TYR A 244 -13.89 17.94 -5.86
CA TYR A 244 -14.86 18.76 -6.58
C TYR A 244 -14.41 19.15 -7.99
N ARG A 245 -13.12 18.98 -8.33
CA ARG A 245 -12.60 19.40 -9.65
C ARG A 245 -11.38 18.61 -10.10
N VAL A 246 -11.36 18.27 -11.38
CA VAL A 246 -10.21 17.83 -12.17
C VAL A 246 -9.84 18.95 -13.14
N SER A 247 -8.60 19.41 -13.09
CA SER A 247 -8.05 20.45 -13.96
C SER A 247 -6.96 19.83 -14.85
N PHE A 248 -7.24 19.68 -16.13
CA PHE A 248 -6.30 19.18 -17.14
C PHE A 248 -5.37 20.28 -17.62
N ASN A 249 -4.10 19.91 -17.80
CA ASN A 249 -3.03 20.79 -18.27
C ASN A 249 -3.00 22.15 -17.54
N PRO A 250 -3.03 22.16 -16.19
CA PRO A 250 -3.25 23.38 -15.43
C PRO A 250 -2.02 24.30 -15.47
N ASN A 251 -2.25 25.61 -15.43
CA ASN A 251 -1.24 26.52 -14.89
C ASN A 251 -0.99 26.18 -13.41
N TRP A 252 0.24 26.36 -12.92
CA TRP A 252 0.54 26.23 -11.50
C TRP A 252 0.80 27.58 -10.86
N THR A 253 -0.13 28.06 -10.03
CA THR A 253 0.13 29.19 -9.14
C THR A 253 0.90 28.69 -7.92
N VAL A 254 2.12 29.17 -7.73
CA VAL A 254 3.01 28.72 -6.66
C VAL A 254 2.55 29.28 -5.31
N PRO A 255 2.27 28.44 -4.29
CA PRO A 255 1.87 28.92 -2.97
C PRO A 255 2.96 29.75 -2.28
N ALA A 256 2.56 30.71 -1.45
CA ALA A 256 3.49 31.57 -0.71
C ALA A 256 4.50 30.80 0.16
N SER A 257 4.08 29.64 0.71
CA SER A 257 4.96 28.76 1.48
C SER A 257 6.09 28.17 0.63
N ILE A 258 5.80 27.77 -0.61
CA ILE A 258 6.81 27.30 -1.58
C ILE A 258 7.70 28.45 -2.04
N ILE A 259 7.13 29.63 -2.28
CA ILE A 259 7.91 30.82 -2.65
C ILE A 259 8.96 31.09 -1.57
N ARG A 260 8.54 31.12 -0.30
CA ARG A 260 9.42 31.37 0.86
C ARG A 260 10.46 30.28 1.06
N LYS A 261 10.02 29.02 1.12
CA LYS A 261 10.89 27.93 1.56
C LYS A 261 11.77 27.35 0.43
N ASP A 262 11.36 27.49 -0.83
CA ASP A 262 12.03 26.84 -1.96
C ASP A 262 12.48 27.85 -3.03
N LEU A 263 11.59 28.70 -3.57
CA LEU A 263 11.96 29.60 -4.67
C LEU A 263 12.96 30.67 -4.27
N ILE A 264 12.78 31.33 -3.12
CA ILE A 264 13.72 32.35 -2.62
C ILE A 264 15.14 31.77 -2.48
N PRO A 265 15.36 30.65 -1.76
CA PRO A 265 16.68 30.03 -1.68
C PRO A 265 17.25 29.57 -3.04
N LEU A 266 16.41 29.13 -3.97
CA LEU A 266 16.84 28.72 -5.31
C LEU A 266 17.26 29.93 -6.15
N MET A 267 16.52 31.04 -6.10
CA MET A 267 16.84 32.25 -6.84
C MET A 267 18.11 32.94 -6.35
N GLN A 268 18.41 32.86 -5.05
CA GLN A 268 19.69 33.30 -4.50
C GLN A 268 20.88 32.50 -5.06
N LYS A 269 20.69 31.20 -5.34
CA LYS A 269 21.74 30.31 -5.86
C LYS A 269 21.80 30.29 -7.39
N SER A 270 20.67 30.50 -8.05
CA SER A 270 20.51 30.34 -9.50
C SER A 270 19.47 31.34 -10.01
N PRO A 271 19.89 32.58 -10.34
CA PRO A 271 18.97 33.65 -10.76
C PRO A 271 18.19 33.37 -12.05
N ASP A 272 18.60 32.37 -12.84
CA ASP A 272 17.92 31.96 -14.08
C ASP A 272 16.89 30.83 -13.86
N TYR A 273 16.65 30.42 -12.62
CA TYR A 273 15.79 29.28 -12.28
C TYR A 273 14.35 29.46 -12.78
N LEU A 274 13.72 30.62 -12.55
CA LEU A 274 12.34 30.86 -12.97
C LEU A 274 12.18 30.77 -14.48
N THR A 275 13.12 31.34 -15.23
CA THR A 275 13.15 31.25 -16.70
C THR A 275 13.27 29.80 -17.16
N LYS A 276 14.22 29.03 -16.61
CA LYS A 276 14.41 27.59 -16.90
C LYS A 276 13.18 26.74 -16.55
N LYS A 277 12.39 27.19 -15.57
CA LYS A 277 11.17 26.49 -15.13
C LYS A 277 9.89 27.08 -15.71
N HIS A 278 9.99 28.07 -16.60
CA HIS A 278 8.83 28.74 -17.21
C HIS A 278 7.86 29.29 -16.15
N ILE A 279 8.41 29.87 -15.08
CA ILE A 279 7.65 30.54 -14.02
C ILE A 279 7.68 32.04 -14.30
N ARG A 280 6.49 32.61 -14.51
CA ARG A 280 6.29 34.04 -14.71
C ARG A 280 5.86 34.71 -13.41
N ILE A 281 6.18 35.98 -13.28
CA ILE A 281 5.90 36.79 -12.08
C ILE A 281 4.93 37.88 -12.48
N TYR A 282 3.82 38.00 -11.75
CA TYR A 282 2.85 39.07 -11.92
C TYR A 282 2.77 39.90 -10.64
N ASP A 283 2.72 41.21 -10.76
CA ASP A 283 2.46 42.11 -9.62
C ASP A 283 0.97 42.16 -9.23
N SER A 284 0.63 43.00 -8.26
CA SER A 284 -0.76 43.18 -7.78
C SER A 284 -1.69 43.81 -8.82
N ALA A 285 -1.14 44.48 -9.84
CA ALA A 285 -1.89 45.02 -10.98
C ALA A 285 -2.05 43.98 -12.11
N GLY A 286 -1.43 42.79 -11.98
CA GLY A 286 -1.45 41.73 -12.99
C GLY A 286 -0.44 41.95 -14.12
N VAL A 287 0.50 42.88 -13.97
CA VAL A 287 1.56 43.14 -14.96
C VAL A 287 2.70 42.16 -14.76
N GLU A 288 3.19 41.57 -15.86
CA GLU A 288 4.34 40.67 -15.82
C GLU A 288 5.62 41.46 -15.51
N VAL A 289 6.37 41.04 -14.50
CA VAL A 289 7.60 41.70 -14.05
C VAL A 289 8.81 40.76 -14.11
N PRO A 290 10.02 41.27 -14.37
CA PRO A 290 11.21 40.43 -14.44
C PRO A 290 11.66 39.99 -13.02
N PRO A 291 12.32 38.82 -12.88
CA PRO A 291 12.88 38.38 -11.60
C PRO A 291 13.87 39.36 -10.96
N THR A 292 14.53 40.21 -11.77
CA THR A 292 15.46 41.24 -11.32
C THR A 292 14.79 42.40 -10.58
N SER A 293 13.45 42.51 -10.63
CA SER A 293 12.68 43.53 -9.91
C SER A 293 12.39 43.17 -8.44
N ILE A 294 12.74 41.96 -8.01
CA ILE A 294 12.47 41.44 -6.67
C ILE A 294 13.78 41.29 -5.91
N ASP A 295 13.80 41.77 -4.66
CA ASP A 295 14.89 41.47 -3.73
C ASP A 295 14.71 40.06 -3.14
N TRP A 296 15.48 39.11 -3.69
CA TRP A 296 15.51 37.71 -3.27
C TRP A 296 16.18 37.46 -1.92
N HIS A 297 16.75 38.48 -1.27
CA HIS A 297 17.26 38.36 0.10
C HIS A 297 16.19 38.72 1.16
N THR A 298 14.97 39.03 0.72
CA THR A 298 13.84 39.38 1.59
C THR A 298 12.61 38.53 1.31
N ASP A 299 11.58 38.72 2.13
CA ASP A 299 10.26 38.12 1.94
C ASP A 299 9.40 38.86 0.89
N GLN A 300 9.95 39.83 0.14
CA GLN A 300 9.22 40.62 -0.87
C GLN A 300 8.49 39.72 -1.88
N ALA A 301 9.13 38.65 -2.36
CA ALA A 301 8.54 37.71 -3.31
C ALA A 301 7.22 37.08 -2.81
N THR A 302 7.01 37.03 -1.49
CA THR A 302 5.80 36.43 -0.90
C THR A 302 4.64 37.41 -0.75
N LYS A 303 4.84 38.70 -1.08
CA LYS A 303 3.90 39.79 -0.80
C LYS A 303 3.55 40.54 -2.08
N GLY A 304 2.29 40.42 -2.51
CA GLY A 304 1.78 41.19 -3.65
C GLY A 304 2.26 40.71 -5.02
N TYR A 305 2.92 39.54 -5.10
CA TYR A 305 3.31 38.90 -6.35
C TYR A 305 2.61 37.55 -6.51
N MET A 306 2.28 37.21 -7.75
CA MET A 306 1.78 35.90 -8.15
C MET A 306 2.81 35.23 -9.06
N PHE A 307 3.26 34.05 -8.64
CA PHE A 307 4.15 33.20 -9.43
C PHE A 307 3.31 32.16 -10.14
N ARG A 308 3.36 32.15 -11.48
CA ARG A 308 2.59 31.21 -12.30
C ARG A 308 3.52 30.44 -13.22
N GLN A 309 3.55 29.12 -13.07
CA GLN A 309 4.19 28.23 -14.03
C GLN A 309 3.22 27.95 -15.18
N ASP A 310 3.73 28.10 -16.41
CA ASP A 310 2.99 27.76 -17.62
C ASP A 310 2.73 26.24 -17.70
N PRO A 311 1.71 25.78 -18.43
CA PRO A 311 1.45 24.36 -18.64
C PRO A 311 2.45 23.74 -19.62
N GLY A 312 2.66 22.44 -19.48
CA GLY A 312 3.54 21.65 -20.34
C GLY A 312 4.20 20.52 -19.55
N ASP A 313 5.02 19.72 -20.23
CA ASP A 313 5.71 18.56 -19.62
C ASP A 313 6.72 18.96 -18.53
N PHE A 314 7.08 20.23 -18.44
CA PHE A 314 7.93 20.80 -17.39
C PHE A 314 7.14 21.28 -16.16
N ASN A 315 5.81 21.33 -16.24
CA ASN A 315 4.97 21.85 -15.16
C ASN A 315 5.04 20.95 -13.94
N SER A 316 5.20 21.54 -12.76
CA SER A 316 5.38 20.81 -11.50
C SER A 316 4.12 20.02 -11.07
N LEU A 317 2.95 20.41 -11.57
CA LEU A 317 1.69 19.68 -11.42
C LEU A 317 1.50 18.56 -12.46
N GLY A 318 2.41 18.43 -13.42
CA GLY A 318 2.27 17.55 -14.57
C GLY A 318 1.01 17.86 -15.39
N SER A 319 0.39 16.82 -15.91
CA SER A 319 -0.74 16.93 -16.85
C SER A 319 -2.11 17.14 -16.19
N VAL A 320 -2.24 16.98 -14.87
CA VAL A 320 -3.53 17.10 -14.18
C VAL A 320 -3.41 17.47 -12.70
N ARG A 321 -4.36 18.27 -12.22
CA ARG A 321 -4.61 18.56 -10.79
C ARG A 321 -5.99 18.08 -10.39
N ILE A 322 -6.11 17.41 -9.25
CA ILE A 322 -7.35 16.99 -8.62
C ILE A 322 -7.53 17.80 -7.34
N SER A 323 -8.51 18.69 -7.34
CA SER A 323 -8.82 19.60 -6.23
C SER A 323 -9.93 19.03 -5.35
N PHE A 324 -9.76 19.22 -4.04
CA PHE A 324 -10.70 18.85 -2.99
C PHE A 324 -10.77 19.96 -1.94
N HIS A 325 -11.86 20.01 -1.16
CA HIS A 325 -12.06 21.09 -0.17
C HIS A 325 -11.05 20.97 0.98
N ASN A 326 -10.29 22.02 1.26
CA ASN A 326 -9.36 22.13 2.40
C ASN A 326 -8.88 23.58 2.59
N ASP A 327 -8.43 23.91 3.79
CA ASP A 327 -7.91 25.25 4.15
C ASP A 327 -6.38 25.37 3.91
N GLU A 328 -5.69 24.26 3.68
CA GLU A 328 -4.22 24.22 3.58
C GLU A 328 -3.66 24.35 2.14
N GLN A 329 -4.52 24.63 1.15
CA GLN A 329 -4.20 24.69 -0.28
C GLN A 329 -3.54 23.42 -0.84
N VAL A 330 -3.86 22.27 -0.25
CA VAL A 330 -3.39 20.95 -0.65
C VAL A 330 -4.25 20.39 -1.80
N TYR A 331 -3.65 19.63 -2.70
CA TYR A 331 -4.34 18.95 -3.79
C TYR A 331 -3.59 17.68 -4.21
N MET A 332 -4.27 16.82 -4.96
CA MET A 332 -3.65 15.71 -5.68
C MET A 332 -3.22 16.17 -7.07
N HIS A 333 -2.11 15.67 -7.60
CA HIS A 333 -1.67 16.04 -8.94
C HIS A 333 -0.74 15.00 -9.59
N ASP A 334 -0.52 15.16 -10.88
CA ASP A 334 0.50 14.44 -11.64
C ASP A 334 1.90 15.00 -11.35
N THR A 335 2.95 14.41 -11.90
CA THR A 335 4.30 14.95 -11.82
C THR A 335 5.12 14.58 -13.06
N PRO A 336 6.00 15.46 -13.53
CA PRO A 336 6.93 15.11 -14.60
C PRO A 336 8.06 14.19 -14.12
N GLN A 337 8.33 14.13 -12.81
CA GLN A 337 9.37 13.29 -12.21
C GLN A 337 8.78 11.93 -11.82
N LYS A 338 8.70 10.99 -12.77
CA LYS A 338 8.06 9.68 -12.53
C LYS A 338 8.92 8.72 -11.69
N ASP A 339 10.23 8.90 -11.66
CA ASP A 339 11.19 8.07 -10.92
C ASP A 339 10.95 8.10 -9.39
N ILE A 340 10.33 9.18 -8.88
CA ILE A 340 10.10 9.36 -7.44
C ILE A 340 9.19 8.28 -6.84
N PHE A 341 8.32 7.65 -7.64
CA PHE A 341 7.40 6.62 -7.17
C PHE A 341 8.11 5.29 -6.86
N GLY A 342 9.31 5.07 -7.42
CA GLY A 342 10.13 3.89 -7.15
C GLY A 342 11.02 4.02 -5.91
N ARG A 343 11.03 5.18 -5.25
CA ARG A 343 11.86 5.41 -4.05
C ARG A 343 11.26 4.72 -2.82
N GLU A 344 12.11 4.26 -1.92
CA GLU A 344 11.72 3.67 -0.63
C GLU A 344 10.96 4.69 0.22
N GLN A 345 11.54 5.88 0.41
CA GLN A 345 10.88 7.01 1.07
C GLN A 345 10.20 7.92 0.05
N ARG A 346 8.88 8.11 0.21
CA ARG A 346 8.02 8.89 -0.70
C ARG A 346 7.39 10.09 0.00
N PHE A 347 8.21 10.81 0.75
CA PHE A 347 7.84 11.96 1.58
C PHE A 347 8.58 13.21 1.09
N ASP A 348 8.29 13.67 -0.12
CA ASP A 348 9.07 14.71 -0.82
C ASP A 348 8.20 15.86 -1.37
N SER A 349 6.98 16.02 -0.85
CA SER A 349 6.08 17.13 -1.22
C SER A 349 5.97 18.19 -0.12
N SER A 350 5.33 19.31 -0.43
CA SER A 350 4.92 20.31 0.56
C SER A 350 3.44 20.18 0.91
N GLY A 351 3.04 18.99 1.37
CA GLY A 351 1.67 18.65 1.76
C GLY A 351 0.80 18.08 0.64
N CYS A 352 1.01 18.48 -0.62
CA CYS A 352 0.30 17.95 -1.80
C CYS A 352 0.59 16.45 -2.05
N ILE A 353 -0.27 15.79 -2.82
CA ILE A 353 -0.14 14.35 -3.10
C ILE A 353 0.12 14.14 -4.58
N ARG A 354 1.30 13.62 -4.92
CA ARG A 354 1.60 13.18 -6.30
C ARG A 354 1.07 11.77 -6.49
N VAL A 355 0.44 11.49 -7.62
CA VAL A 355 -0.26 10.22 -7.87
C VAL A 355 0.37 9.46 -9.03
N GLN A 356 0.87 8.25 -8.79
CA GLN A 356 1.28 7.35 -9.86
C GLN A 356 0.05 6.88 -10.64
N ASN A 357 0.15 6.74 -11.96
CA ASN A 357 -0.97 6.29 -12.80
C ASN A 357 -2.25 7.14 -12.66
N VAL A 358 -2.08 8.45 -12.42
CA VAL A 358 -3.17 9.39 -12.16
C VAL A 358 -4.27 9.36 -13.23
N ARG A 359 -3.95 9.05 -14.50
CA ARG A 359 -4.92 8.91 -15.59
C ARG A 359 -5.98 7.84 -15.32
N GLN A 360 -5.62 6.75 -14.63
CA GLN A 360 -6.58 5.72 -14.22
C GLN A 360 -7.54 6.26 -13.14
N VAL A 361 -7.02 7.02 -12.17
CA VAL A 361 -7.84 7.71 -11.15
C VAL A 361 -8.78 8.71 -11.81
N ILE A 362 -8.31 9.50 -12.78
CA ILE A 362 -9.17 10.46 -13.52
C ILE A 362 -10.27 9.75 -14.30
N GLY A 363 -9.93 8.69 -15.03
CA GLY A 363 -10.91 7.91 -15.80
C GLY A 363 -12.00 7.33 -14.89
N TRP A 364 -11.63 6.89 -13.69
CA TRP A 364 -12.61 6.47 -12.70
C TRP A 364 -13.41 7.67 -12.15
N LEU A 365 -12.75 8.75 -11.74
CA LEU A 365 -13.39 9.96 -11.19
C LEU A 365 -14.49 10.51 -12.09
N LEU A 366 -14.22 10.59 -13.40
CA LEU A 366 -15.10 11.19 -14.40
C LEU A 366 -16.00 10.19 -15.14
N ARG A 367 -16.04 8.92 -14.74
CA ARG A 367 -16.83 7.88 -15.41
C ARG A 367 -18.31 8.25 -15.53
N ASP A 368 -18.86 8.87 -14.50
CA ASP A 368 -20.28 9.24 -14.41
C ASP A 368 -20.53 10.68 -14.93
N THR A 369 -19.57 11.23 -15.68
CA THR A 369 -19.66 12.54 -16.35
C THR A 369 -19.74 12.34 -17.87
N PRO A 370 -20.96 12.21 -18.45
CA PRO A 370 -21.16 11.78 -19.85
C PRO A 370 -20.47 12.67 -20.89
N GLU A 371 -20.23 13.94 -20.58
CA GLU A 371 -19.53 14.88 -21.46
C GLU A 371 -18.03 14.56 -21.60
N PHE A 372 -17.47 13.72 -20.72
CA PHE A 372 -16.06 13.36 -20.65
C PHE A 372 -15.86 11.84 -20.74
N PRO A 373 -16.27 11.18 -21.84
CA PRO A 373 -15.97 9.77 -22.05
C PRO A 373 -14.46 9.56 -22.16
N ARG A 374 -14.00 8.31 -21.95
CA ARG A 374 -12.57 7.98 -21.92
C ARG A 374 -11.78 8.50 -23.12
N ALA A 375 -12.33 8.36 -24.33
CA ALA A 375 -11.70 8.85 -25.56
C ALA A 375 -11.47 10.38 -25.55
N ARG A 376 -12.42 11.16 -24.98
CA ARG A 376 -12.25 12.61 -24.84
C ARG A 376 -11.19 12.96 -23.82
N ILE A 377 -11.16 12.24 -22.69
CA ILE A 377 -10.12 12.42 -21.66
C ILE A 377 -8.73 12.19 -22.25
N ASP A 378 -8.56 11.10 -23.00
CA ASP A 378 -7.29 10.77 -23.64
C ASP A 378 -6.90 11.83 -24.70
N GLN A 379 -7.88 12.38 -25.43
CA GLN A 379 -7.65 13.48 -26.36
C GLN A 379 -7.19 14.76 -25.66
N ILE A 380 -7.78 15.13 -24.52
CA ILE A 380 -7.37 16.31 -23.73
C ILE A 380 -5.92 16.17 -23.25
N PHE A 381 -5.52 14.97 -22.81
CA PHE A 381 -4.13 14.70 -22.44
C PHE A 381 -3.16 14.81 -23.63
N LYS A 382 -3.58 14.38 -24.83
CA LYS A 382 -2.75 14.45 -26.04
C LYS A 382 -2.67 15.86 -26.62
N SER A 383 -3.76 16.63 -26.57
CA SER A 383 -3.82 17.97 -27.17
C SER A 383 -3.18 19.05 -26.31
N GLY A 384 -3.01 18.80 -25.00
CA GLY A 384 -2.57 19.83 -24.05
C GLY A 384 -3.67 20.86 -23.74
N GLU A 385 -4.91 20.61 -24.15
CA GLU A 385 -6.05 21.51 -23.92
C GLU A 385 -6.29 21.73 -22.43
N GLN A 386 -6.44 22.99 -22.01
CA GLN A 386 -6.77 23.32 -20.63
C GLN A 386 -8.27 23.14 -20.40
N VAL A 387 -8.65 22.18 -19.57
CA VAL A 387 -10.05 21.89 -19.28
C VAL A 387 -10.26 21.70 -17.78
N ASN A 388 -11.34 22.27 -17.25
CA ASN A 388 -11.79 22.02 -15.89
C ASN A 388 -13.07 21.20 -15.92
N VAL A 389 -13.10 20.12 -15.14
CA VAL A 389 -14.24 19.22 -15.04
C VAL A 389 -14.60 19.04 -13.57
N ASN A 390 -15.85 19.24 -13.21
CA ASN A 390 -16.33 19.00 -11.86
C ASN A 390 -17.05 17.64 -11.84
N PRO A 391 -16.55 16.61 -11.12
CA PRO A 391 -17.27 15.36 -10.94
C PRO A 391 -18.64 15.61 -10.29
N LYS A 392 -19.69 14.94 -10.78
CA LYS A 392 -21.05 15.02 -10.21
C LYS A 392 -21.59 13.61 -9.96
N PRO A 393 -21.92 13.25 -8.70
CA PRO A 393 -21.68 14.01 -7.48
C PRO A 393 -20.18 14.18 -7.17
N GLU A 394 -19.85 15.12 -6.29
CA GLU A 394 -18.47 15.21 -5.76
C GLU A 394 -18.09 13.89 -5.08
N VAL A 395 -16.84 13.46 -5.24
CA VAL A 395 -16.38 12.15 -4.78
C VAL A 395 -15.77 12.27 -3.38
N PRO A 396 -16.26 11.53 -2.37
CA PRO A 396 -15.63 11.49 -1.05
C PRO A 396 -14.14 11.12 -1.10
N LEU A 397 -13.37 11.80 -0.26
CA LEU A 397 -11.92 11.65 -0.14
C LEU A 397 -11.52 11.61 1.33
N TYR A 398 -10.79 10.57 1.71
CA TYR A 398 -10.32 10.36 3.07
C TYR A 398 -8.79 10.30 3.10
N LEU A 399 -8.14 11.33 3.63
CA LEU A 399 -6.70 11.38 3.87
C LEU A 399 -6.45 10.94 5.31
N GLN A 400 -6.09 9.67 5.50
CA GLN A 400 -5.97 9.08 6.83
C GLN A 400 -4.53 8.71 7.16
N TYR A 401 -4.22 8.69 8.45
CA TYR A 401 -2.92 8.33 8.98
C TYR A 401 -2.99 6.95 9.65
N ILE A 402 -2.81 5.87 8.87
CA ILE A 402 -2.90 4.48 9.36
C ILE A 402 -1.54 3.79 9.17
N SER A 403 -0.73 3.77 10.22
CA SER A 403 0.65 3.25 10.20
C SER A 403 0.73 1.75 10.53
N ALA A 404 -0.32 1.14 11.07
CA ALA A 404 -0.42 -0.30 11.28
C ALA A 404 -1.86 -0.79 11.04
N TRP A 405 -2.00 -1.90 10.33
CA TRP A 405 -3.30 -2.53 10.08
C TRP A 405 -3.12 -4.02 9.75
N ALA A 406 -4.19 -4.80 9.84
CA ALA A 406 -4.21 -6.19 9.42
C ALA A 406 -5.36 -6.41 8.44
N MET A 407 -5.16 -7.31 7.47
CA MET A 407 -6.18 -7.63 6.49
C MET A 407 -6.82 -8.99 6.79
N ALA A 408 -7.94 -9.30 6.14
CA ALA A 408 -8.71 -10.53 6.38
C ALA A 408 -7.94 -11.84 6.09
N ASP A 409 -6.84 -11.77 5.34
CA ASP A 409 -5.90 -12.89 5.13
C ASP A 409 -4.96 -13.13 6.33
N GLY A 410 -5.08 -12.33 7.40
CA GLY A 410 -4.27 -12.42 8.61
C GLY A 410 -2.92 -11.71 8.51
N VAL A 411 -2.58 -11.10 7.37
CA VAL A 411 -1.31 -10.39 7.22
C VAL A 411 -1.38 -9.04 7.93
N THR A 412 -0.43 -8.82 8.84
CA THR A 412 -0.26 -7.53 9.54
C THR A 412 0.79 -6.66 8.84
N HIS A 413 0.38 -5.45 8.50
CA HIS A 413 1.15 -4.42 7.82
C HIS A 413 1.59 -3.33 8.79
N PHE A 414 2.79 -2.81 8.56
CA PHE A 414 3.35 -1.70 9.34
C PHE A 414 4.03 -0.70 8.43
N ARG A 415 4.02 0.57 8.82
CA ARG A 415 4.76 1.68 8.19
C ARG A 415 5.43 2.48 9.30
N ASP A 416 6.43 3.26 8.92
CA ASP A 416 7.06 4.19 9.84
C ASP A 416 6.08 5.29 10.25
N ASP A 417 6.23 5.80 11.47
CA ASP A 417 5.46 6.93 12.00
C ASP A 417 6.08 8.25 11.53
N ILE A 418 5.98 8.50 10.23
CA ILE A 418 6.67 9.57 9.52
C ILE A 418 6.42 10.99 10.06
N TYR A 419 5.29 11.20 10.76
CA TYR A 419 4.90 12.50 11.32
C TYR A 419 4.78 12.45 12.85
N ASN A 420 5.30 11.39 13.48
CA ASN A 420 5.24 11.16 14.93
C ASN A 420 3.81 11.30 15.51
N ARG A 421 2.81 10.74 14.82
CA ARG A 421 1.40 10.79 15.21
C ARG A 421 0.97 9.58 16.04
N ASP A 422 1.76 8.52 16.08
CA ASP A 422 1.48 7.34 16.92
C ASP A 422 1.84 7.57 18.39
N GLY A 423 2.67 8.59 18.68
CA GLY A 423 3.12 8.91 20.03
C GLY A 423 4.17 7.95 20.57
N ILE A 424 4.77 7.13 19.71
CA ILE A 424 5.76 6.12 20.05
C ILE A 424 7.09 6.51 19.38
N GLY A 425 7.96 7.21 20.11
CA GLY A 425 9.17 7.83 19.53
C GLY A 425 10.14 6.87 18.84
N GLN A 426 10.08 5.57 19.12
CA GLN A 426 10.90 4.54 18.46
C GLN A 426 10.43 4.20 17.03
N LEU A 427 9.24 4.67 16.63
CA LEU A 427 8.66 4.48 15.30
C LEU A 427 8.81 5.70 14.39
N ALA A 428 9.24 6.84 14.95
CA ALA A 428 9.48 8.04 14.16
C ALA A 428 10.56 7.77 13.11
N LEU A 429 10.40 8.35 11.91
CA LEU A 429 11.46 8.35 10.88
C LEU A 429 12.77 8.82 11.52
N GLN A 430 13.77 7.93 11.59
CA GLN A 430 15.13 8.24 12.05
C GLN A 430 15.99 8.77 10.91
#